data_AF-A0A8T0P0E0-F1
#
_entry.id   AF-A0A8T0P0E0-F1
#
_cell.length_a   1.000
_cell.length_b   1.000
_cell.length_c   1.000
_cell.angle_alpha   90.00
_cell.angle_beta   90.00
_cell.angle_gamma   90.00
#
_symmetry.space_group_name_H-M   'P 1'
#
loop_
_entity.id
_entity.type
_entity.pdbx_description
1 polymer ?
#
loop_
_entity_poly.entity_id
_entity_poly.type
_entity_poly.pdbx_seq_one_letter_code
_entity_poly.pdbx_strand_id
1 'polypeptide(L)'
;MADRVSCFTKNTVALRMEVLCDNCPPGGVGIYNPGFWGMNIEEGKAYNLVMYIRSSDSVDLTASLTCSRPSSALQNLASAPIQDINVSNWTKVELQLLAQGTCRTARLDLTTFKRGVLWLDQVSLMPSDTYKGHGFRKELMHMLLELKPQFLRFPGGCFVEGNWLRNAFRWKETIGPWEERPGHYGDVWNYWTDDGLGYYEFLLLAEDLGTLPVWVFNAGISHNDGVNSSMVTPFVQDVFDGLEFARGSADSTWGSVRATMGHPKSFPLKFVAIGNEDCDKEFYQENYLEFYNALKEAYPDIQVVSNCENSSGSLGRPADLYDSHIYSNAIDVFLMKSKFDRTPRTGPKVFVSEYAVNEPKDAGQGNLLASLAEAALLTGLETNSDIVQMACYAPLFTNDNDRRWNPDAIVFNSWQHYGTPSYWMQTFFRESSGAMIHPVQITSSYSDSLAASAITWNDTENSFLRVKLVQQSIQWHQGSLFSRIAT
;
A
#
# COMPACT_ATOMS: atom_id res chain seq x y z
N MET A 1 -19.38 -10.71 -23.17
CA MET A 1 -18.26 -10.40 -24.10
C MET A 1 -17.74 -9.01 -23.76
N ALA A 2 -16.49 -8.67 -24.07
CA ALA A 2 -15.96 -7.33 -23.82
C ALA A 2 -15.88 -6.57 -25.16
N ASP A 3 -16.45 -5.37 -25.22
CA ASP A 3 -16.53 -4.55 -26.42
C ASP A 3 -15.80 -3.23 -26.20
N ARG A 4 -15.12 -2.70 -27.24
CA ARG A 4 -14.47 -1.38 -27.19
C ARG A 4 -15.46 -0.23 -27.45
N VAL A 5 -16.44 -0.10 -26.57
CA VAL A 5 -17.58 0.83 -26.75
C VAL A 5 -17.86 1.70 -25.53
N SER A 6 -16.94 1.71 -24.55
CA SER A 6 -17.03 2.55 -23.37
C SER A 6 -17.22 4.03 -23.71
N CYS A 7 -17.88 4.77 -22.83
CA CYS A 7 -17.91 6.24 -22.89
C CYS A 7 -16.59 6.88 -22.43
N PHE A 8 -15.70 6.13 -21.79
CA PHE A 8 -14.43 6.61 -21.28
C PHE A 8 -13.31 6.35 -22.28
N THR A 9 -12.62 7.41 -22.70
CA THR A 9 -11.55 7.31 -23.72
C THR A 9 -10.31 6.59 -23.22
N LYS A 10 -10.06 6.62 -21.91
CA LYS A 10 -8.93 5.92 -21.26
C LYS A 10 -9.28 4.50 -20.81
N ASN A 11 -10.57 4.23 -20.58
CA ASN A 11 -11.10 2.92 -20.20
C ASN A 11 -12.00 2.37 -21.30
N THR A 12 -11.42 1.98 -22.43
CA THR A 12 -12.22 1.76 -23.67
C THR A 12 -13.13 0.53 -23.67
N VAL A 13 -13.03 -0.35 -22.67
CA VAL A 13 -13.70 -1.67 -22.67
C VAL A 13 -14.93 -1.66 -21.77
N ALA A 14 -16.08 -2.06 -22.33
CA ALA A 14 -17.31 -2.29 -21.59
C ALA A 14 -17.75 -3.75 -21.70
N LEU A 15 -18.47 -4.24 -20.69
CA LEU A 15 -19.03 -5.59 -20.69
C LEU A 15 -20.36 -5.62 -21.45
N ARG A 16 -20.42 -6.36 -22.57
CA ARG A 16 -21.65 -6.72 -23.27
C ARG A 16 -22.27 -7.98 -22.66
N MET A 17 -23.45 -7.84 -22.10
CA MET A 17 -24.33 -8.90 -21.64
C MET A 17 -25.47 -9.07 -22.65
N GLU A 18 -25.59 -10.26 -23.23
CA GLU A 18 -26.66 -10.60 -24.18
C GLU A 18 -27.53 -11.70 -23.61
N VAL A 19 -28.81 -11.40 -23.47
CA VAL A 19 -29.81 -12.27 -22.86
C VAL A 19 -30.65 -12.88 -23.97
N LEU A 20 -30.61 -14.21 -24.08
CA LEU A 20 -31.21 -14.96 -25.19
C LEU A 20 -32.51 -15.68 -24.80
N CYS A 21 -32.90 -15.69 -23.53
CA CYS A 21 -34.11 -16.36 -23.07
C CYS A 21 -35.34 -15.46 -23.22
N ASP A 22 -36.44 -16.02 -23.74
CA ASP A 22 -37.78 -15.41 -23.66
C ASP A 22 -38.47 -15.77 -22.34
N ASN A 23 -38.26 -17.01 -21.88
CA ASN A 23 -38.75 -17.53 -20.59
C ASN A 23 -37.54 -17.80 -19.70
N CYS A 24 -36.98 -16.75 -19.10
CA CYS A 24 -35.82 -16.88 -18.24
C CYS A 24 -36.18 -17.64 -16.92
N PRO A 25 -35.21 -18.33 -16.29
CA PRO A 25 -35.44 -19.05 -15.04
C PRO A 25 -35.97 -18.13 -13.92
N PRO A 26 -36.60 -18.68 -12.86
CA PRO A 26 -37.19 -17.87 -11.79
C PRO A 26 -36.23 -16.92 -11.04
N GLY A 27 -34.91 -17.17 -11.11
CA GLY A 27 -33.89 -16.28 -10.54
C GLY A 27 -33.29 -15.25 -11.52
N GLY A 28 -33.81 -15.18 -12.74
CA GLY A 28 -33.25 -14.39 -13.83
C GLY A 28 -31.98 -15.00 -14.43
N VAL A 29 -31.41 -14.31 -15.41
CA VAL A 29 -30.08 -14.61 -15.97
C VAL A 29 -29.22 -13.35 -15.91
N GLY A 30 -27.90 -13.52 -15.86
CA GLY A 30 -26.98 -12.39 -15.87
C GLY A 30 -25.57 -12.77 -15.48
N ILE A 31 -24.91 -11.86 -14.77
CA ILE A 31 -23.50 -11.95 -14.38
C ILE A 31 -23.35 -11.70 -12.89
N TYR A 32 -22.20 -12.05 -12.34
CA TYR A 32 -21.85 -11.69 -10.97
C TYR A 32 -20.38 -11.32 -10.84
N ASN A 33 -20.07 -10.51 -9.83
CA ASN A 33 -18.72 -10.21 -9.39
C ASN A 33 -18.54 -10.79 -7.97
N PRO A 34 -17.61 -11.75 -7.76
CA PRO A 34 -17.40 -12.38 -6.46
C PRO A 34 -16.62 -11.51 -5.45
N GLY A 35 -16.16 -10.32 -5.86
CA GLY A 35 -15.21 -9.51 -5.11
C GLY A 35 -13.83 -10.16 -5.05
N PHE A 36 -12.97 -9.64 -4.17
CA PHE A 36 -11.67 -10.22 -3.87
C PHE A 36 -11.82 -11.39 -2.89
N TRP A 37 -12.13 -12.58 -3.45
CA TRP A 37 -12.44 -13.81 -2.71
C TRP A 37 -13.63 -13.68 -1.73
N GLY A 38 -14.64 -12.91 -2.13
CA GLY A 38 -15.85 -12.66 -1.36
C GLY A 38 -16.01 -11.19 -0.98
N MET A 39 -17.26 -10.80 -0.75
CA MET A 39 -17.63 -9.51 -0.18
C MET A 39 -18.17 -9.72 1.24
N ASN A 40 -17.67 -8.97 2.21
CA ASN A 40 -18.23 -8.97 3.56
C ASN A 40 -19.42 -8.01 3.65
N ILE A 41 -20.62 -8.58 3.49
CA ILE A 41 -21.89 -7.88 3.62
C ILE A 41 -22.40 -8.09 5.04
N GLU A 42 -22.78 -7.00 5.70
CA GLU A 42 -23.25 -6.99 7.09
C GLU A 42 -24.66 -6.44 7.15
N GLU A 43 -25.53 -7.12 7.90
CA GLU A 43 -26.92 -6.73 8.10
C GLU A 43 -27.03 -5.30 8.65
N GLY A 44 -27.99 -4.53 8.11
CA GLY A 44 -28.22 -3.14 8.48
C GLY A 44 -27.25 -2.14 7.84
N LYS A 45 -26.18 -2.59 7.17
CA LYS A 45 -25.27 -1.68 6.45
C LYS A 45 -25.74 -1.40 5.02
N ALA A 46 -25.40 -0.21 4.55
CA ALA A 46 -25.64 0.23 3.20
C ALA A 46 -24.37 0.11 2.34
N TYR A 47 -24.57 -0.24 1.07
CA TYR A 47 -23.53 -0.35 0.06
C TYR A 47 -23.93 0.45 -1.17
N ASN A 48 -23.05 1.36 -1.60
CA ASN A 48 -23.27 2.24 -2.73
C ASN A 48 -22.76 1.56 -4.01
N LEU A 49 -23.67 1.27 -4.94
CA LEU A 49 -23.37 0.74 -6.26
C LEU A 49 -23.42 1.89 -7.27
N VAL A 50 -22.34 2.05 -8.03
CA VAL A 50 -22.25 2.96 -9.17
C VAL A 50 -21.92 2.12 -10.41
N MET A 51 -22.59 2.41 -11.52
CA MET A 51 -22.25 1.84 -12.82
C MET A 51 -22.76 2.70 -13.97
N TYR A 52 -22.21 2.49 -15.16
CA TYR A 52 -22.70 3.06 -16.40
C TYR A 52 -23.39 1.97 -17.19
N ILE A 53 -24.60 2.28 -17.69
CA ILE A 53 -25.42 1.33 -18.45
C ILE A 53 -25.77 1.95 -19.81
N ARG A 54 -25.76 1.11 -20.84
CA ARG A 54 -26.32 1.43 -22.16
C ARG A 54 -27.09 0.24 -22.71
N SER A 55 -28.23 0.48 -23.35
CA SER A 55 -29.00 -0.53 -24.09
C SER A 55 -29.76 0.11 -25.24
N SER A 56 -29.96 -0.63 -26.33
CA SER A 56 -30.86 -0.23 -27.42
C SER A 56 -32.34 -0.37 -27.06
N ASP A 57 -32.65 -1.18 -26.05
CA ASP A 57 -34.00 -1.50 -25.59
C ASP A 57 -34.25 -0.92 -24.19
N SER A 58 -35.49 -0.95 -23.72
CA SER A 58 -35.76 -0.61 -22.31
C SER A 58 -35.13 -1.64 -21.36
N VAL A 59 -34.60 -1.18 -20.24
CA VAL A 59 -33.89 -2.03 -19.27
C VAL A 59 -34.82 -2.49 -18.15
N ASP A 60 -34.65 -3.75 -17.79
CA ASP A 60 -35.20 -4.36 -16.57
C ASP A 60 -34.07 -5.17 -15.93
N LEU A 61 -33.26 -4.53 -15.09
CA LEU A 61 -32.09 -5.13 -14.44
C LEU A 61 -32.26 -5.06 -12.93
N THR A 62 -31.87 -6.09 -12.20
CA THR A 62 -31.82 -6.09 -10.73
C THR A 62 -30.38 -6.22 -10.29
N ALA A 63 -29.92 -5.27 -9.47
CA ALA A 63 -28.67 -5.40 -8.73
C ALA A 63 -28.96 -6.05 -7.38
N SER A 64 -28.24 -7.13 -7.04
CA SER A 64 -28.43 -7.86 -5.79
C SER A 64 -27.12 -8.18 -5.11
N LEU A 65 -27.10 -8.15 -3.78
CA LEU A 65 -26.05 -8.79 -3.00
C LEU A 65 -26.55 -10.18 -2.62
N THR A 66 -25.85 -11.23 -3.05
CA THR A 66 -26.25 -12.60 -2.74
C THR A 66 -25.15 -13.38 -2.04
N CYS A 67 -25.56 -14.34 -1.22
CA CYS A 67 -24.68 -15.24 -0.50
C CYS A 67 -24.78 -16.64 -1.09
N SER A 68 -23.64 -17.18 -1.53
CA SER A 68 -23.53 -18.61 -1.83
C SER A 68 -23.37 -19.40 -0.55
N ARG A 69 -24.25 -20.37 -0.33
CA ARG A 69 -24.13 -21.37 0.74
C ARG A 69 -24.08 -22.74 0.11
N PRO A 70 -23.20 -23.65 0.56
CA PRO A 70 -23.19 -25.03 0.09
C PRO A 70 -24.60 -25.63 0.23
N SER A 71 -25.11 -26.23 -0.85
CA SER A 71 -26.36 -27.01 -0.85
C SER A 71 -27.67 -26.22 -0.73
N SER A 72 -27.68 -24.88 -0.83
CA SER A 72 -28.91 -24.08 -0.84
C SER A 72 -28.98 -23.11 -2.00
N ALA A 73 -30.20 -22.64 -2.33
CA ALA A 73 -30.37 -21.49 -3.21
C ALA A 73 -29.59 -20.28 -2.67
N LEU A 74 -29.17 -19.40 -3.58
CA LEU A 74 -28.51 -18.14 -3.23
C LEU A 74 -29.43 -17.33 -2.32
N GLN A 75 -28.93 -16.97 -1.14
CA GLN A 75 -29.66 -16.09 -0.24
C GLN A 75 -29.50 -14.65 -0.73
N ASN A 76 -30.61 -13.98 -1.01
CA ASN A 76 -30.62 -12.55 -1.31
C ASN A 76 -30.45 -11.75 -0.01
N LEU A 77 -29.44 -10.88 0.05
CA LEU A 77 -29.14 -10.03 1.19
C LEU A 77 -29.63 -8.60 0.97
N ALA A 78 -29.58 -8.11 -0.26
CA ALA A 78 -30.09 -6.81 -0.66
C ALA A 78 -30.43 -6.84 -2.15
N SER A 79 -31.40 -6.06 -2.59
CA SER A 79 -31.72 -5.89 -4.01
C SER A 79 -32.23 -4.49 -4.31
N ALA A 80 -31.90 -3.98 -5.49
CA ALA A 80 -32.50 -2.78 -6.05
C ALA A 80 -32.79 -2.98 -7.55
N PRO A 81 -34.03 -2.73 -8.01
CA PRO A 81 -34.36 -2.78 -9.43
C PRO A 81 -33.88 -1.51 -10.16
N ILE A 82 -33.58 -1.67 -11.44
CA ILE A 82 -33.20 -0.64 -12.40
C ILE A 82 -34.15 -0.79 -13.57
N GLN A 83 -35.23 -0.01 -13.53
CA GLN A 83 -36.36 -0.08 -14.45
C GLN A 83 -36.73 1.34 -14.88
N ASP A 84 -37.39 1.46 -16.02
CA ASP A 84 -37.97 2.72 -16.54
C ASP A 84 -36.98 3.90 -16.69
N ILE A 85 -35.69 3.59 -16.86
CA ILE A 85 -34.65 4.58 -17.17
C ILE A 85 -34.29 4.57 -18.67
N ASN A 86 -34.07 5.75 -19.24
CA ASN A 86 -33.59 5.86 -20.61
C ASN A 86 -32.08 5.67 -20.66
N VAL A 87 -31.62 4.54 -21.21
CA VAL A 87 -30.21 4.20 -21.37
C VAL A 87 -29.80 4.01 -22.83
N SER A 88 -30.51 4.68 -23.75
CA SER A 88 -30.14 4.67 -25.18
C SER A 88 -28.73 5.23 -25.41
N ASN A 89 -28.29 6.12 -24.52
CA ASN A 89 -26.89 6.52 -24.35
C ASN A 89 -26.33 6.02 -23.01
N TRP A 90 -25.01 6.01 -22.89
CA TRP A 90 -24.32 5.72 -21.63
C TRP A 90 -24.86 6.61 -20.51
N THR A 91 -25.40 5.97 -19.48
CA THR A 91 -26.06 6.64 -18.37
C THR A 91 -25.51 6.12 -17.06
N LYS A 92 -25.04 7.03 -16.19
CA LYS A 92 -24.62 6.71 -14.83
C LYS A 92 -25.84 6.34 -13.99
N VAL A 93 -25.77 5.23 -13.28
CA VAL A 93 -26.77 4.73 -12.35
C VAL A 93 -26.12 4.59 -10.98
N GLU A 94 -26.76 5.17 -9.97
CA GLU A 94 -26.31 5.14 -8.58
C GLU A 94 -27.43 4.54 -7.73
N LEU A 95 -27.10 3.50 -6.97
CA LEU A 95 -28.03 2.76 -6.13
C LEU A 95 -27.44 2.56 -4.75
N GLN A 96 -28.31 2.47 -3.76
CA GLN A 96 -27.93 2.04 -2.42
C GLN A 96 -28.60 0.71 -2.11
N LEU A 97 -27.79 -0.29 -1.76
CA LEU A 97 -28.21 -1.62 -1.37
C LEU A 97 -28.16 -1.73 0.16
N LEU A 98 -29.31 -1.78 0.81
CA LEU A 98 -29.44 -1.97 2.26
C LEU A 98 -29.52 -3.46 2.60
N ALA A 99 -28.47 -3.98 3.25
CA ALA A 99 -28.37 -5.38 3.59
C ALA A 99 -29.35 -5.80 4.69
N GLN A 100 -30.11 -6.86 4.43
CA GLN A 100 -31.06 -7.53 5.33
C GLN A 100 -30.47 -8.81 5.95
N GLY A 101 -29.18 -9.04 5.76
CA GLY A 101 -28.48 -10.20 6.32
C GLY A 101 -26.98 -10.08 6.18
N THR A 102 -26.26 -10.90 6.92
CA THR A 102 -24.79 -10.93 6.94
C THR A 102 -24.24 -12.12 6.15
N CYS A 103 -23.24 -11.90 5.32
CA CYS A 103 -22.50 -12.93 4.61
C CYS A 103 -21.08 -12.46 4.27
N ARG A 104 -20.09 -13.30 4.58
CA ARG A 104 -18.66 -12.99 4.41
C ARG A 104 -18.11 -13.33 3.02
N THR A 105 -18.86 -14.15 2.30
CA THR A 105 -18.54 -14.69 0.96
C THR A 105 -19.58 -14.26 -0.06
N ALA A 106 -20.19 -13.08 0.14
CA ALA A 106 -21.21 -12.57 -0.75
C ALA A 106 -20.60 -12.14 -2.09
N ARG A 107 -21.48 -11.88 -3.05
CA ARG A 107 -21.14 -11.38 -4.39
C ARG A 107 -22.18 -10.37 -4.85
N LEU A 108 -21.81 -9.56 -5.84
CA LEU A 108 -22.74 -8.67 -6.54
C LEU A 108 -23.29 -9.41 -7.77
N ASP A 109 -24.60 -9.58 -7.86
CA ASP A 109 -25.30 -10.13 -9.02
C ASP A 109 -26.01 -9.00 -9.78
N LEU A 110 -25.91 -9.03 -11.10
CA LEU A 110 -26.67 -8.16 -12.01
C LEU A 110 -27.50 -9.08 -12.93
N THR A 111 -28.80 -9.17 -12.68
CA THR A 111 -29.69 -10.14 -13.34
C THR A 111 -30.91 -9.49 -13.99
N THR A 112 -31.44 -10.13 -15.01
CA THR A 112 -32.63 -9.70 -15.73
C THR A 112 -33.48 -10.89 -16.17
N PHE A 113 -34.76 -10.65 -16.40
CA PHE A 113 -35.69 -11.60 -17.02
C PHE A 113 -35.96 -11.27 -18.49
N LYS A 114 -35.40 -10.17 -19.00
CA LYS A 114 -35.74 -9.61 -20.29
C LYS A 114 -34.68 -9.97 -21.34
N ARG A 115 -35.14 -10.52 -22.47
CA ARG A 115 -34.32 -10.66 -23.68
C ARG A 115 -33.82 -9.29 -24.14
N GLY A 116 -32.54 -9.20 -24.47
CA GLY A 116 -31.94 -7.97 -24.98
C GLY A 116 -30.44 -7.92 -24.83
N VAL A 117 -29.86 -6.77 -25.17
CA VAL A 117 -28.43 -6.50 -25.06
C VAL A 117 -28.20 -5.31 -24.13
N LEU A 118 -27.33 -5.51 -23.15
CA LEU A 118 -26.93 -4.52 -22.16
C LEU A 118 -25.42 -4.35 -22.23
N TRP A 119 -24.95 -3.11 -22.20
CA TRP A 119 -23.55 -2.80 -21.92
C TRP A 119 -23.44 -2.21 -20.52
N LEU A 120 -22.49 -2.73 -19.76
CA LEU A 120 -22.17 -2.33 -18.39
C LEU A 120 -20.72 -1.87 -18.34
N ASP A 121 -20.47 -0.77 -17.64
CA ASP A 121 -19.14 -0.16 -17.53
C ASP A 121 -18.96 0.49 -16.17
N GLN A 122 -17.72 0.64 -15.72
CA GLN A 122 -17.32 1.26 -14.45
C GLN A 122 -18.21 0.82 -13.28
N VAL A 123 -18.32 -0.50 -13.06
CA VAL A 123 -19.11 -1.06 -11.96
C VAL A 123 -18.30 -0.99 -10.67
N SER A 124 -18.74 -0.18 -9.71
CA SER A 124 -18.12 -0.01 -8.40
C SER A 124 -19.13 -0.24 -7.28
N LEU A 125 -18.78 -1.05 -6.28
CA LEU A 125 -19.58 -1.29 -5.10
C LEU A 125 -18.74 -1.00 -3.86
N MET A 126 -19.11 0.03 -3.10
CA MET A 126 -18.40 0.46 -1.90
C MET A 126 -19.32 0.41 -0.68
N PRO A 127 -18.85 -0.02 0.50
CA PRO A 127 -19.57 0.24 1.75
C PRO A 127 -19.83 1.75 1.89
N SER A 128 -21.01 2.15 2.34
CA SER A 128 -21.29 3.58 2.58
C SER A 128 -20.48 4.14 3.76
N ASP A 129 -20.04 3.25 4.66
CA ASP A 129 -19.33 3.56 5.91
C ASP A 129 -17.84 3.18 5.80
N THR A 130 -17.07 4.04 5.12
CA THR A 130 -15.61 3.94 4.99
C THR A 130 -14.91 4.91 5.95
N TYR A 131 -13.62 4.71 6.21
CA TYR A 131 -12.88 5.57 7.13
C TYR A 131 -12.90 7.03 6.66
N LYS A 132 -13.49 7.91 7.48
CA LYS A 132 -13.74 9.34 7.19
C LYS A 132 -14.47 9.61 5.86
N GLY A 133 -15.07 8.60 5.22
CA GLY A 133 -15.65 8.73 3.88
C GLY A 133 -14.63 8.73 2.73
N HIS A 134 -13.35 8.45 3.00
CA HIS A 134 -12.27 8.47 1.99
C HIS A 134 -12.08 7.13 1.26
N GLY A 135 -12.95 6.14 1.46
CA GLY A 135 -12.88 4.85 0.76
C GLY A 135 -12.06 3.76 1.47
N PHE A 136 -11.28 4.10 2.50
CA PHE A 136 -10.46 3.10 3.21
C PHE A 136 -11.28 2.14 4.09
N ARG A 137 -10.85 0.88 4.10
CA ARG A 137 -11.40 -0.16 4.98
C ARG A 137 -11.05 0.16 6.45
N LYS A 138 -12.08 0.36 7.28
CA LYS A 138 -11.92 0.97 8.62
C LYS A 138 -11.05 0.17 9.56
N GLU A 139 -11.15 -1.15 9.52
CA GLU A 139 -10.42 -2.03 10.43
C GLU A 139 -8.93 -2.10 10.08
N LEU A 140 -8.57 -2.12 8.79
CA LEU A 140 -7.18 -1.97 8.38
C LEU A 140 -6.63 -0.58 8.74
N MET A 141 -7.46 0.45 8.60
CA MET A 141 -7.08 1.80 9.00
C MET A 141 -6.80 1.91 10.51
N HIS A 142 -7.61 1.25 11.34
CA HIS A 142 -7.36 1.21 12.78
C HIS A 142 -6.03 0.53 13.13
N MET A 143 -5.67 -0.56 12.44
CA MET A 143 -4.35 -1.19 12.63
C MET A 143 -3.20 -0.23 12.29
N LEU A 144 -3.32 0.56 11.22
CA LEU A 144 -2.31 1.56 10.88
C LEU A 144 -2.23 2.69 11.92
N LEU A 145 -3.37 3.19 12.41
CA LEU A 145 -3.41 4.21 13.46
C LEU A 145 -2.78 3.72 14.76
N GLU A 146 -3.01 2.45 15.10
CA GLU A 146 -2.40 1.85 16.27
C GLU A 146 -0.87 1.90 16.17
N LEU A 147 -0.28 1.60 14.99
CA LEU A 147 1.17 1.68 14.76
C LEU A 147 1.77 3.07 15.00
N LYS A 148 0.97 4.15 15.03
CA LYS A 148 1.44 5.54 15.16
C LYS A 148 2.63 5.87 14.24
N PRO A 149 2.57 5.53 12.95
CA PRO A 149 3.70 5.73 12.04
C PRO A 149 4.06 7.21 11.92
N GLN A 150 5.35 7.54 11.86
CA GLN A 150 5.82 8.92 11.66
C GLN A 150 6.03 9.29 10.19
N PHE A 151 6.10 8.28 9.32
CA PHE A 151 6.07 8.46 7.88
C PHE A 151 5.33 7.32 7.16
N LEU A 152 4.98 7.55 5.89
CA LEU A 152 4.43 6.56 4.96
C LEU A 152 5.24 6.61 3.65
N ARG A 153 5.97 5.52 3.34
CA ARG A 153 6.64 5.33 2.04
C ARG A 153 5.67 4.74 1.02
N PHE A 154 5.51 5.41 -0.13
CA PHE A 154 4.57 5.00 -1.17
C PHE A 154 4.95 5.56 -2.56
N PRO A 155 4.42 5.02 -3.67
CA PRO A 155 3.66 3.76 -3.79
C PRO A 155 4.59 2.54 -3.91
N GLY A 156 5.87 2.72 -3.56
CA GLY A 156 7.00 1.93 -4.02
C GLY A 156 7.07 0.47 -3.59
N GLY A 157 8.32 0.08 -3.32
CA GLY A 157 8.86 -1.19 -3.80
C GLY A 157 8.88 -1.22 -5.32
N CYS A 158 9.10 -2.40 -5.89
CA CYS A 158 9.15 -2.63 -7.33
C CYS A 158 7.87 -2.24 -8.10
N PHE A 159 6.77 -1.93 -7.41
CA PHE A 159 5.53 -1.43 -8.02
C PHE A 159 5.74 -0.11 -8.79
N VAL A 160 6.66 0.75 -8.33
CA VAL A 160 6.96 2.01 -9.02
C VAL A 160 7.80 1.81 -10.29
N GLU A 161 8.57 0.72 -10.36
CA GLU A 161 9.48 0.39 -11.45
C GLU A 161 8.77 -0.38 -12.57
N GLY A 162 8.03 -1.43 -12.20
CA GLY A 162 7.56 -2.45 -13.13
C GLY A 162 8.68 -3.40 -13.58
N ASN A 163 8.32 -4.54 -14.16
CA ASN A 163 9.27 -5.34 -14.94
C ASN A 163 9.65 -4.64 -16.25
N TRP A 164 8.78 -3.78 -16.77
CA TRP A 164 9.00 -2.97 -17.96
C TRP A 164 8.45 -1.56 -17.74
N LEU A 165 9.14 -0.52 -18.23
CA LEU A 165 8.73 0.88 -18.04
C LEU A 165 7.31 1.20 -18.53
N ARG A 166 6.81 0.46 -19.52
CA ARG A 166 5.42 0.58 -20.01
C ARG A 166 4.36 0.23 -18.96
N ASN A 167 4.75 -0.53 -17.92
CA ASN A 167 3.91 -1.00 -16.83
C ASN A 167 4.28 -0.33 -15.49
N ALA A 168 5.20 0.63 -15.50
CA ALA A 168 5.57 1.40 -14.31
C ALA A 168 4.39 2.28 -13.84
N PHE A 169 4.29 2.49 -12.53
CA PHE A 169 3.30 3.40 -11.95
C PHE A 169 3.43 4.83 -12.49
N ARG A 170 2.33 5.42 -12.99
CA ARG A 170 2.27 6.79 -13.53
C ARG A 170 1.31 7.65 -12.71
N TRP A 171 1.85 8.46 -11.81
CA TRP A 171 1.03 9.20 -10.83
C TRP A 171 -0.07 10.07 -11.45
N LYS A 172 0.18 10.70 -12.61
CA LYS A 172 -0.81 11.51 -13.34
C LYS A 172 -2.02 10.72 -13.83
N GLU A 173 -1.86 9.42 -14.05
CA GLU A 173 -2.94 8.52 -14.46
C GLU A 173 -3.79 8.06 -13.26
N THR A 174 -3.35 8.39 -12.04
CA THR A 174 -3.97 7.96 -10.77
C THR A 174 -4.72 9.09 -10.06
N ILE A 175 -4.90 10.25 -10.71
CA ILE A 175 -5.62 11.41 -10.17
C ILE A 175 -6.83 11.75 -11.05
N GLY A 176 -7.73 12.59 -10.52
CA GLY A 176 -9.01 12.89 -11.16
C GLY A 176 -10.09 11.82 -10.89
N PRO A 177 -11.21 11.88 -11.62
CA PRO A 177 -12.32 10.94 -11.48
C PRO A 177 -11.85 9.49 -11.66
N TRP A 178 -12.28 8.59 -10.76
CA TRP A 178 -11.81 7.20 -10.75
C TRP A 178 -12.22 6.45 -12.02
N GLU A 179 -13.40 6.77 -12.56
CA GLU A 179 -13.93 6.17 -13.79
C GLU A 179 -13.09 6.48 -15.04
N GLU A 180 -12.23 7.52 -14.98
CA GLU A 180 -11.33 7.92 -16.06
C GLU A 180 -9.89 7.40 -15.89
N ARG A 181 -9.58 6.76 -14.75
CA ARG A 181 -8.24 6.21 -14.48
C ARG A 181 -8.06 4.90 -15.25
N PRO A 182 -7.06 4.79 -16.15
CA PRO A 182 -6.89 3.61 -16.99
C PRO A 182 -6.50 2.35 -16.20
N GLY A 183 -5.98 2.53 -14.98
CA GLY A 183 -5.24 1.50 -14.28
C GLY A 183 -3.98 1.09 -15.05
N HIS A 184 -3.29 0.07 -14.54
CA HIS A 184 -2.22 -0.58 -15.28
C HIS A 184 -2.04 -2.03 -14.85
N TYR A 185 -1.32 -2.79 -15.66
CA TYR A 185 -0.92 -4.14 -15.29
C TYR A 185 0.35 -4.08 -14.44
N GLY A 186 0.23 -4.32 -13.14
CA GLY A 186 1.35 -4.48 -12.22
C GLY A 186 2.07 -5.79 -12.50
N ASP A 187 2.99 -5.79 -13.45
CA ASP A 187 3.64 -6.98 -14.00
C ASP A 187 4.67 -7.62 -13.05
N VAL A 188 5.18 -6.89 -12.06
CA VAL A 188 5.98 -7.44 -10.96
C VAL A 188 5.13 -8.33 -10.07
N TRP A 189 3.95 -7.84 -9.71
CA TRP A 189 3.04 -8.52 -8.82
C TRP A 189 1.96 -9.30 -9.55
N ASN A 190 1.98 -9.35 -10.89
CA ASN A 190 1.11 -10.12 -11.78
C ASN A 190 -0.40 -9.98 -11.49
N TYR A 191 -0.88 -8.74 -11.38
CA TYR A 191 -2.32 -8.41 -11.36
C TYR A 191 -2.59 -7.03 -11.97
N TRP A 192 -3.83 -6.79 -12.41
CA TRP A 192 -4.26 -5.47 -12.89
C TRP A 192 -4.69 -4.60 -11.72
N THR A 193 -4.11 -3.41 -11.60
CA THR A 193 -4.54 -2.37 -10.65
C THR A 193 -5.46 -1.39 -11.36
N ASP A 194 -6.53 -0.96 -10.70
CA ASP A 194 -7.42 0.09 -11.17
C ASP A 194 -6.89 1.50 -10.90
N ASP A 195 -5.80 1.61 -10.12
CA ASP A 195 -5.21 2.85 -9.62
C ASP A 195 -6.22 3.77 -8.90
N GLY A 196 -7.23 3.16 -8.26
CA GLY A 196 -8.17 3.84 -7.37
C GLY A 196 -7.48 4.34 -6.09
N LEU A 197 -6.49 3.59 -5.59
CA LEU A 197 -5.54 4.07 -4.58
C LEU A 197 -4.35 4.74 -5.27
N GLY A 198 -4.54 6.00 -5.66
CA GLY A 198 -3.58 6.79 -6.43
C GLY A 198 -2.74 7.74 -5.58
N TYR A 199 -2.00 8.62 -6.26
CA TYR A 199 -1.11 9.60 -5.62
C TYR A 199 -1.84 10.49 -4.61
N TYR A 200 -3.03 10.99 -4.97
CA TYR A 200 -3.86 11.80 -4.09
C TYR A 200 -4.35 11.02 -2.88
N GLU A 201 -4.83 9.79 -3.08
CA GLU A 201 -5.33 8.96 -1.98
C GLU A 201 -4.22 8.56 -0.99
N PHE A 202 -2.98 8.34 -1.44
CA PHE A 202 -1.85 8.12 -0.53
C PHE A 202 -1.46 9.38 0.27
N LEU A 203 -1.53 10.56 -0.33
CA LEU A 203 -1.29 11.83 0.38
C LEU A 203 -2.39 12.08 1.43
N LEU A 204 -3.66 11.80 1.09
CA LEU A 204 -4.77 11.80 2.03
C LEU A 204 -4.59 10.79 3.15
N LEU A 205 -4.15 9.57 2.83
CA LEU A 205 -3.85 8.54 3.84
C LEU A 205 -2.78 9.02 4.82
N ALA A 206 -1.74 9.69 4.31
CA ALA A 206 -0.70 10.24 5.16
C ALA A 206 -1.24 11.34 6.11
N GLU A 207 -2.09 12.24 5.59
CA GLU A 207 -2.77 13.26 6.39
C GLU A 207 -3.70 12.63 7.45
N ASP A 208 -4.46 11.60 7.07
CA ASP A 208 -5.37 10.88 7.95
C ASP A 208 -4.67 10.17 9.11
N LEU A 209 -3.46 9.66 8.84
CA LEU A 209 -2.57 9.05 9.83
C LEU A 209 -1.83 10.07 10.70
N GLY A 210 -1.82 11.36 10.31
CA GLY A 210 -0.97 12.37 10.95
C GLY A 210 0.52 12.11 10.72
N THR A 211 0.88 11.55 9.57
CA THR A 211 2.23 11.06 9.25
C THR A 211 2.83 11.82 8.07
N LEU A 212 4.15 11.76 7.90
CA LEU A 212 4.81 12.41 6.75
C LEU A 212 4.86 11.49 5.51
N PRO A 213 4.43 11.95 4.34
CA PRO A 213 4.60 11.17 3.11
C PRO A 213 6.08 11.14 2.68
N VAL A 214 6.55 9.96 2.29
CA VAL A 214 7.81 9.73 1.56
C VAL A 214 7.44 9.22 0.17
N TRP A 215 7.51 10.11 -0.81
CA TRP A 215 7.09 9.78 -2.18
C TRP A 215 8.22 9.14 -2.97
N VAL A 216 8.02 7.89 -3.39
CA VAL A 216 8.89 7.15 -4.29
C VAL A 216 8.42 7.37 -5.72
N PHE A 217 9.31 7.76 -6.62
CA PHE A 217 8.98 7.92 -8.04
C PHE A 217 9.99 7.18 -8.93
N ASN A 218 9.56 6.84 -10.13
CA ASN A 218 10.36 6.08 -11.08
C ASN A 218 11.51 6.96 -11.63
N ALA A 219 12.75 6.46 -11.53
CA ALA A 219 13.95 7.18 -11.97
C ALA A 219 14.27 7.01 -13.48
N GLY A 220 13.26 6.65 -14.28
CA GLY A 220 13.46 6.20 -15.67
C GLY A 220 13.99 4.77 -15.75
N ILE A 221 13.74 3.94 -14.75
CA ILE A 221 14.26 2.57 -14.63
C ILE A 221 13.12 1.58 -14.38
N SER A 222 13.25 0.38 -14.95
CA SER A 222 12.49 -0.82 -14.60
C SER A 222 13.44 -1.99 -14.36
N HIS A 223 12.91 -3.16 -14.02
CA HIS A 223 13.76 -4.34 -13.87
C HIS A 223 14.51 -4.73 -15.16
N ASN A 224 13.93 -4.50 -16.34
CA ASN A 224 14.46 -4.99 -17.64
C ASN A 224 14.86 -3.88 -18.63
N ASP A 225 14.40 -2.65 -18.46
CA ASP A 225 14.72 -1.53 -19.35
C ASP A 225 14.93 -0.21 -18.59
N GLY A 226 15.58 0.75 -19.24
CA GLY A 226 15.91 2.05 -18.65
C GLY A 226 16.02 3.16 -19.69
N VAL A 227 15.78 4.38 -19.26
CA VAL A 227 15.90 5.59 -20.07
C VAL A 227 17.31 6.14 -19.90
N ASN A 228 18.00 6.33 -21.03
CA ASN A 228 19.30 6.98 -21.06
C ASN A 228 19.23 8.39 -20.44
N SER A 229 20.25 8.77 -19.68
CA SER A 229 20.34 10.06 -18.98
C SER A 229 20.10 11.29 -19.88
N SER A 230 20.53 11.25 -21.14
CA SER A 230 20.27 12.31 -22.12
C SER A 230 18.77 12.52 -22.46
N MET A 231 17.90 11.58 -22.10
CA MET A 231 16.46 11.59 -22.34
C MET A 231 15.63 11.58 -21.05
N VAL A 232 16.24 11.76 -19.87
CA VAL A 232 15.53 11.66 -18.57
C VAL A 232 14.74 12.92 -18.21
N THR A 233 14.98 14.04 -18.88
CA THR A 233 14.34 15.34 -18.57
C THR A 233 12.80 15.30 -18.47
N PRO A 234 12.05 14.57 -19.32
CA PRO A 234 10.60 14.47 -19.18
C PRO A 234 10.16 13.82 -17.86
N PHE A 235 10.95 12.88 -17.31
CA PHE A 235 10.67 12.28 -16.01
C PHE A 235 10.95 13.26 -14.87
N VAL A 236 11.99 14.09 -14.99
CA VAL A 236 12.25 15.18 -14.03
C VAL A 236 11.07 16.15 -13.97
N GLN A 237 10.54 16.55 -15.14
CA GLN A 237 9.35 17.41 -15.20
C GLN A 237 8.12 16.71 -14.59
N ASP A 238 7.95 15.41 -14.82
CA ASP A 238 6.85 14.64 -14.23
C ASP A 238 6.87 14.65 -12.70
N VAL A 239 8.06 14.62 -12.10
CA VAL A 239 8.25 14.76 -10.65
C VAL A 239 7.92 16.17 -10.17
N PHE A 240 8.34 17.20 -10.91
CA PHE A 240 8.03 18.60 -10.54
C PHE A 240 6.53 18.88 -10.59
N ASP A 241 5.84 18.32 -11.57
CA ASP A 241 4.40 18.37 -11.68
C ASP A 241 3.72 17.72 -10.45
N GLY A 242 4.24 16.58 -9.98
CA GLY A 242 3.75 15.92 -8.77
C GLY A 242 4.04 16.71 -7.48
N LEU A 243 5.20 17.34 -7.40
CA LEU A 243 5.54 18.26 -6.30
C LEU A 243 4.66 19.50 -6.31
N GLU A 244 4.37 20.10 -7.47
CA GLU A 244 3.42 21.21 -7.58
C GLU A 244 1.99 20.75 -7.25
N PHE A 245 1.59 19.54 -7.65
CA PHE A 245 0.32 18.95 -7.23
C PHE A 245 0.22 18.86 -5.70
N ALA A 246 1.25 18.37 -5.02
CA ALA A 246 1.22 18.18 -3.57
C ALA A 246 1.41 19.49 -2.80
N ARG A 247 2.33 20.37 -3.23
CA ARG A 247 2.81 21.53 -2.45
C ARG A 247 2.37 22.88 -3.01
N GLY A 248 2.09 22.97 -4.31
CA GLY A 248 1.77 24.20 -5.02
C GLY A 248 0.49 24.87 -4.51
N SER A 249 0.38 26.18 -4.75
CA SER A 249 -0.83 26.95 -4.44
C SER A 249 -2.03 26.44 -5.23
N ALA A 250 -3.25 26.65 -4.73
CA ALA A 250 -4.46 26.26 -5.44
C ALA A 250 -4.63 26.97 -6.82
N ASP A 251 -3.87 28.03 -7.09
CA ASP A 251 -3.88 28.78 -8.36
C ASP A 251 -2.81 28.30 -9.35
N SER A 252 -1.91 27.41 -8.92
CA SER A 252 -0.88 26.81 -9.78
C SER A 252 -1.47 25.72 -10.69
N THR A 253 -0.73 25.33 -11.74
CA THR A 253 -1.22 24.35 -12.73
C THR A 253 -1.67 23.08 -12.04
N TRP A 254 -0.79 22.42 -11.29
CA TRP A 254 -1.12 21.17 -10.63
C TRP A 254 -1.78 21.33 -9.26
N GLY A 255 -1.51 22.42 -8.53
CA GLY A 255 -2.20 22.70 -7.28
C GLY A 255 -3.70 22.99 -7.47
N SER A 256 -4.11 23.54 -8.63
CA SER A 256 -5.52 23.73 -8.99
C SER A 256 -6.24 22.40 -9.24
N VAL A 257 -5.53 21.38 -9.75
CA VAL A 257 -6.07 20.02 -9.91
C VAL A 257 -6.36 19.42 -8.54
N ARG A 258 -5.39 19.48 -7.60
CA ARG A 258 -5.58 19.05 -6.21
C ARG A 258 -6.77 19.78 -5.55
N ALA A 259 -6.86 21.09 -5.73
CA ALA A 259 -7.96 21.90 -5.19
C ALA A 259 -9.32 21.49 -5.75
N THR A 260 -9.41 21.21 -7.05
CA THR A 260 -10.64 20.74 -7.72
C THR A 260 -11.05 19.34 -7.24
N MET A 261 -10.08 18.50 -6.86
CA MET A 261 -10.32 17.20 -6.22
C MET A 261 -10.76 17.31 -4.75
N GLY A 262 -10.98 18.53 -4.24
CA GLY A 262 -11.54 18.78 -2.91
C GLY A 262 -10.52 19.14 -1.82
N HIS A 263 -9.23 19.26 -2.16
CA HIS A 263 -8.17 19.56 -1.18
C HIS A 263 -7.33 20.77 -1.60
N PRO A 264 -7.77 22.00 -1.31
CA PRO A 264 -7.05 23.21 -1.71
C PRO A 264 -5.75 23.43 -0.92
N LYS A 265 -5.59 22.81 0.26
CA LYS A 265 -4.40 22.98 1.10
C LYS A 265 -3.25 22.12 0.57
N SER A 266 -2.02 22.57 0.78
CA SER A 266 -0.83 21.79 0.42
C SER A 266 -0.61 20.62 1.39
N PHE A 267 -0.12 19.50 0.88
CA PHE A 267 0.35 18.37 1.69
C PHE A 267 1.80 18.62 2.18
N PRO A 268 2.18 18.11 3.37
CA PRO A 268 3.52 18.28 3.93
C PRO A 268 4.53 17.28 3.35
N LEU A 269 4.67 17.24 2.01
CA LEU A 269 5.62 16.37 1.33
C LEU A 269 7.05 16.92 1.42
N LYS A 270 7.84 16.32 2.32
CA LYS A 270 9.22 16.73 2.62
C LYS A 270 10.29 15.75 2.13
N PHE A 271 9.91 14.49 1.91
CA PHE A 271 10.83 13.42 1.55
C PHE A 271 10.44 12.84 0.21
N VAL A 272 11.43 12.66 -0.66
CA VAL A 272 11.27 11.94 -1.93
C VAL A 272 12.37 10.91 -2.09
N ALA A 273 12.06 9.77 -2.69
CA ALA A 273 13.02 8.74 -3.06
C ALA A 273 13.10 8.62 -4.58
N ILE A 274 14.32 8.70 -5.11
CA ILE A 274 14.60 8.60 -6.54
C ILE A 274 14.81 7.11 -6.88
N GLY A 275 13.79 6.48 -7.44
CA GLY A 275 13.79 5.07 -7.84
C GLY A 275 13.41 4.09 -6.72
N ASN A 276 13.59 2.79 -6.97
CA ASN A 276 13.54 1.68 -5.98
C ASN A 276 14.62 0.63 -6.34
N GLU A 277 15.52 0.26 -5.41
CA GLU A 277 16.55 -0.80 -5.64
C GLU A 277 17.41 -0.68 -6.94
N ASP A 278 17.55 0.54 -7.46
CA ASP A 278 18.06 0.78 -8.82
C ASP A 278 19.59 0.95 -8.93
N CYS A 279 20.33 0.92 -7.82
CA CYS A 279 21.72 1.43 -7.78
C CYS A 279 22.67 0.83 -8.84
N ASP A 280 22.49 -0.48 -9.11
CA ASP A 280 23.29 -1.26 -10.04
C ASP A 280 22.69 -1.31 -11.46
N LYS A 281 21.54 -0.67 -11.68
CA LYS A 281 20.87 -0.63 -12.97
C LYS A 281 21.56 0.34 -13.92
N GLU A 282 21.51 0.01 -15.20
CA GLU A 282 22.02 0.86 -16.27
C GLU A 282 21.31 2.22 -16.23
N PHE A 283 22.08 3.31 -16.34
CA PHE A 283 21.64 4.72 -16.27
C PHE A 283 21.22 5.26 -14.89
N TYR A 284 20.88 4.44 -13.89
CA TYR A 284 20.37 4.97 -12.61
C TYR A 284 21.27 6.04 -12.00
N GLN A 285 22.57 5.78 -11.96
CA GLN A 285 23.53 6.67 -11.31
C GLN A 285 23.62 8.05 -11.96
N GLU A 286 23.49 8.11 -13.29
CA GLU A 286 23.47 9.36 -14.06
C GLU A 286 22.11 10.04 -13.92
N ASN A 287 21.02 9.28 -14.08
CA ASN A 287 19.65 9.76 -13.92
C ASN A 287 19.45 10.38 -12.52
N TYR A 288 19.92 9.70 -11.47
CA TYR A 288 19.88 10.18 -10.09
C TYR A 288 20.49 11.58 -9.95
N LEU A 289 21.63 11.85 -10.60
CA LEU A 289 22.28 13.16 -10.52
C LEU A 289 21.44 14.25 -11.21
N GLU A 290 20.82 13.94 -12.36
CA GLU A 290 19.90 14.85 -13.03
C GLU A 290 18.69 15.20 -12.13
N PHE A 291 18.05 14.19 -11.52
CA PHE A 291 16.95 14.41 -10.57
C PHE A 291 17.40 15.19 -9.34
N TYR A 292 18.51 14.79 -8.71
CA TYR A 292 19.01 15.40 -7.48
C TYR A 292 19.34 16.87 -7.69
N ASN A 293 20.10 17.20 -8.76
CA ASN A 293 20.49 18.57 -9.04
C ASN A 293 19.26 19.46 -9.32
N ALA A 294 18.34 18.98 -10.16
CA ALA A 294 17.11 19.72 -10.45
C ALA A 294 16.25 19.92 -9.18
N LEU A 295 16.07 18.87 -8.37
CA LEU A 295 15.31 18.96 -7.11
C LEU A 295 15.95 19.93 -6.12
N LYS A 296 17.28 19.90 -5.97
CA LYS A 296 17.97 20.81 -5.05
C LYS A 296 17.96 22.26 -5.51
N GLU A 297 17.90 22.50 -6.81
CA GLU A 297 17.74 23.85 -7.36
C GLU A 297 16.32 24.38 -7.13
N ALA A 298 15.28 23.60 -7.47
CA ALA A 298 13.90 24.05 -7.43
C ALA A 298 13.24 23.94 -6.03
N TYR A 299 13.60 22.91 -5.27
CA TYR A 299 13.02 22.57 -3.96
C TYR A 299 14.13 22.23 -2.94
N PRO A 300 14.99 23.21 -2.57
CA PRO A 300 16.14 22.96 -1.70
C PRO A 300 15.77 22.41 -0.31
N ASP A 301 14.53 22.58 0.12
CA ASP A 301 14.02 22.08 1.40
C ASP A 301 13.64 20.58 1.38
N ILE A 302 13.44 19.99 0.20
CA ILE A 302 13.15 18.56 0.07
C ILE A 302 14.37 17.73 0.44
N GLN A 303 14.15 16.72 1.27
CA GLN A 303 15.11 15.69 1.61
C GLN A 303 15.03 14.58 0.56
N VAL A 304 16.15 14.31 -0.11
CA VAL A 304 16.26 13.34 -1.20
C VAL A 304 16.91 12.07 -0.69
N VAL A 305 16.22 10.95 -0.89
CA VAL A 305 16.68 9.59 -0.61
C VAL A 305 17.29 8.98 -1.88
N SER A 306 18.54 8.55 -1.78
CA SER A 306 19.24 7.73 -2.78
C SER A 306 19.02 6.24 -2.49
N ASN A 307 18.87 5.40 -3.51
CA ASN A 307 18.75 3.94 -3.34
C ASN A 307 20.06 3.17 -3.48
N CYS A 308 21.17 3.88 -3.53
CA CYS A 308 22.46 3.25 -3.39
C CYS A 308 22.79 3.06 -1.91
N GLU A 309 23.06 1.83 -1.49
CA GLU A 309 23.59 1.57 -0.15
C GLU A 309 24.99 2.20 0.03
N ASN A 310 25.27 2.69 1.23
CA ASN A 310 26.60 3.20 1.60
C ASN A 310 27.54 2.08 2.07
N SER A 311 27.79 1.08 1.22
CA SER A 311 28.54 -0.13 1.59
C SER A 311 30.04 0.09 1.82
N SER A 312 30.61 1.20 1.34
CA SER A 312 32.05 1.50 1.40
C SER A 312 32.42 2.78 2.19
N GLY A 313 31.45 3.38 2.89
CA GLY A 313 31.67 4.61 3.68
C GLY A 313 31.62 5.91 2.87
N SER A 314 31.40 5.84 1.56
CA SER A 314 30.98 6.97 0.71
C SER A 314 30.04 6.49 -0.39
N LEU A 315 28.94 7.22 -0.61
CA LEU A 315 28.03 6.97 -1.74
C LEU A 315 28.61 7.38 -3.10
N GLY A 316 29.72 8.13 -3.10
CA GLY A 316 30.30 8.73 -4.30
C GLY A 316 29.43 9.81 -4.96
N ARG A 317 28.29 10.17 -4.35
CA ARG A 317 27.29 11.11 -4.87
C ARG A 317 26.56 11.83 -3.72
N PRO A 318 25.98 13.02 -3.97
CA PRO A 318 25.26 13.76 -2.94
C PRO A 318 23.89 13.13 -2.66
N ALA A 319 23.48 13.10 -1.39
CA ALA A 319 22.17 12.66 -0.93
C ALA A 319 21.92 13.26 0.47
N ASP A 320 20.66 13.41 0.87
CA ASP A 320 20.35 13.75 2.28
C ASP A 320 20.21 12.46 3.10
N LEU A 321 19.60 11.43 2.48
CA LEU A 321 19.48 10.09 3.01
C LEU A 321 19.88 9.05 1.96
N TYR A 322 20.27 7.87 2.43
CA TYR A 322 20.37 6.68 1.58
C TYR A 322 19.54 5.53 2.12
N ASP A 323 19.01 4.74 1.21
CA ASP A 323 18.19 3.58 1.49
C ASP A 323 19.05 2.35 1.84
N SER A 324 18.54 1.51 2.74
CA SER A 324 19.11 0.19 3.05
C SER A 324 17.98 -0.81 3.23
N HIS A 325 17.97 -1.82 2.38
CA HIS A 325 17.00 -2.90 2.42
C HIS A 325 17.60 -4.11 3.15
N ILE A 326 16.87 -4.66 4.13
CA ILE A 326 17.35 -5.72 5.00
C ILE A 326 16.41 -6.92 4.94
N TYR A 327 16.77 -7.88 4.10
CA TYR A 327 16.10 -9.16 3.98
C TYR A 327 17.12 -10.29 4.15
N SER A 328 16.94 -11.13 5.17
CA SER A 328 17.78 -12.32 5.38
C SER A 328 17.07 -13.36 6.27
N ASN A 329 17.80 -14.41 6.66
CA ASN A 329 17.42 -15.35 7.70
C ASN A 329 17.43 -14.71 9.12
N ALA A 330 16.82 -15.38 10.09
CA ALA A 330 16.62 -14.82 11.43
C ALA A 330 17.93 -14.60 12.21
N ILE A 331 18.97 -15.40 11.96
CA ILE A 331 20.26 -15.24 12.63
C ILE A 331 20.94 -13.97 12.14
N ASP A 332 21.02 -13.78 10.83
CA ASP A 332 21.67 -12.63 10.24
C ASP A 332 20.96 -11.33 10.63
N VAL A 333 19.63 -11.28 10.53
CA VAL A 333 18.85 -10.10 10.94
C VAL A 333 19.06 -9.79 12.43
N PHE A 334 19.12 -10.81 13.30
CA PHE A 334 19.41 -10.60 14.71
C PHE A 334 20.82 -10.01 14.94
N LEU A 335 21.82 -10.51 14.22
CA LEU A 335 23.21 -10.03 14.30
C LEU A 335 23.38 -8.62 13.70
N MET A 336 22.49 -8.20 12.79
CA MET A 336 22.47 -6.84 12.25
C MET A 336 22.04 -5.77 13.26
N LYS A 337 21.77 -6.12 14.53
CA LYS A 337 21.69 -5.15 15.64
C LYS A 337 22.92 -4.24 15.76
N SER A 338 24.08 -4.64 15.23
CA SER A 338 25.29 -3.83 15.18
C SER A 338 25.64 -3.31 13.78
N LYS A 339 24.72 -3.41 12.79
CA LYS A 339 24.99 -3.08 11.37
C LYS A 339 25.53 -1.66 11.19
N PHE A 340 25.01 -0.69 11.96
CA PHE A 340 25.33 0.73 11.80
C PHE A 340 26.32 1.29 12.84
N ASP A 341 26.80 0.46 13.78
CA ASP A 341 27.68 0.90 14.87
C ASP A 341 28.95 1.59 14.37
N ARG A 342 29.46 1.18 13.21
CA ARG A 342 30.69 1.69 12.61
C ARG A 342 30.45 2.64 11.43
N THR A 343 29.20 2.94 11.11
CA THR A 343 28.87 3.87 10.02
C THR A 343 29.37 5.28 10.36
N PRO A 344 29.97 6.02 9.42
CA PRO A 344 30.42 7.39 9.66
C PRO A 344 29.26 8.29 10.13
N ARG A 345 29.50 9.11 11.16
CA ARG A 345 28.53 10.09 11.69
C ARG A 345 28.47 11.39 10.89
N THR A 346 29.22 11.43 9.79
CA THR A 346 29.31 12.52 8.84
C THR A 346 28.79 12.04 7.49
N GLY A 347 27.91 12.81 6.86
CA GLY A 347 27.32 12.46 5.56
C GLY A 347 25.82 12.24 5.62
N PRO A 348 25.24 11.59 4.58
CA PRO A 348 23.81 11.34 4.49
C PRO A 348 23.32 10.42 5.61
N LYS A 349 22.08 10.61 6.06
CA LYS A 349 21.44 9.75 7.06
C LYS A 349 20.99 8.43 6.43
N VAL A 350 20.72 7.44 7.28
CA VAL A 350 20.23 6.12 6.85
C VAL A 350 18.71 6.10 6.90
N PHE A 351 18.08 5.62 5.84
CA PHE A 351 16.70 5.18 5.83
C PHE A 351 16.70 3.67 5.63
N VAL A 352 16.29 2.89 6.65
CA VAL A 352 16.06 1.44 6.48
C VAL A 352 14.65 1.25 5.91
N SER A 353 14.48 1.49 4.61
CA SER A 353 13.14 1.62 4.04
C SER A 353 12.41 0.28 3.85
N GLU A 354 13.13 -0.82 3.95
CA GLU A 354 12.57 -2.16 3.94
C GLU A 354 13.36 -3.06 4.89
N TYR A 355 12.67 -3.74 5.81
CA TYR A 355 13.27 -4.84 6.57
C TYR A 355 12.26 -5.93 6.89
N ALA A 356 12.71 -7.19 6.82
CA ALA A 356 12.02 -8.36 7.38
C ALA A 356 12.97 -9.57 7.42
N VAL A 357 12.71 -10.53 8.30
CA VAL A 357 13.20 -11.90 8.06
C VAL A 357 12.35 -12.50 6.96
N ASN A 358 12.93 -12.85 5.81
CA ASN A 358 12.20 -13.38 4.65
C ASN A 358 12.62 -14.79 4.23
N GLU A 359 13.64 -15.38 4.87
CA GLU A 359 14.04 -16.76 4.59
C GLU A 359 12.86 -17.71 4.90
N PRO A 360 12.35 -18.49 3.92
CA PRO A 360 11.11 -19.23 4.09
C PRO A 360 11.06 -20.18 5.29
N LYS A 361 12.21 -20.78 5.66
CA LYS A 361 12.32 -21.68 6.81
C LYS A 361 12.17 -20.97 8.16
N ASP A 362 12.59 -19.72 8.22
CA ASP A 362 12.61 -18.94 9.46
C ASP A 362 11.37 -18.06 9.58
N ALA A 363 10.90 -17.49 8.48
CA ALA A 363 9.77 -16.56 8.47
C ALA A 363 8.41 -17.27 8.41
N GLY A 364 8.30 -18.32 7.60
CA GLY A 364 7.01 -18.93 7.26
C GLY A 364 6.01 -17.87 6.77
N GLN A 365 4.88 -17.75 7.47
CA GLN A 365 3.84 -16.75 7.20
C GLN A 365 3.88 -15.55 8.17
N GLY A 366 4.96 -15.41 8.94
CA GLY A 366 5.11 -14.48 10.06
C GLY A 366 4.99 -15.23 11.39
N ASN A 367 6.07 -15.26 12.17
CA ASN A 367 6.14 -16.00 13.43
C ASN A 367 7.01 -15.27 14.48
N LEU A 368 7.04 -15.83 15.69
CA LEU A 368 7.76 -15.22 16.81
C LEU A 368 9.29 -15.16 16.58
N LEU A 369 9.88 -16.18 15.95
CA LEU A 369 11.32 -16.22 15.67
C LEU A 369 11.75 -15.03 14.80
N ALA A 370 11.05 -14.82 13.69
CA ALA A 370 11.28 -13.67 12.81
C ALA A 370 11.14 -12.35 13.58
N SER A 371 10.05 -12.19 14.34
CA SER A 371 9.81 -10.96 15.10
C SER A 371 10.88 -10.67 16.16
N LEU A 372 11.47 -11.69 16.79
CA LEU A 372 12.55 -11.51 17.77
C LEU A 372 13.84 -11.07 17.08
N ALA A 373 14.17 -11.62 15.91
CA ALA A 373 15.32 -11.17 15.14
C ALA A 373 15.18 -9.72 14.69
N GLU A 374 14.00 -9.36 14.19
CA GLU A 374 13.66 -8.00 13.77
C GLU A 374 13.67 -7.02 14.96
N ALA A 375 13.17 -7.43 16.13
CA ALA A 375 13.25 -6.61 17.34
C ALA A 375 14.69 -6.29 17.72
N ALA A 376 15.61 -7.27 17.61
CA ALA A 376 17.02 -7.05 17.88
C ALA A 376 17.63 -6.05 16.89
N LEU A 377 17.33 -6.18 15.59
CA LEU A 377 17.71 -5.17 14.59
C LEU A 377 17.23 -3.78 15.01
N LEU A 378 15.95 -3.61 15.37
CA LEU A 378 15.39 -2.32 15.77
C LEU A 378 16.06 -1.72 17.02
N THR A 379 16.48 -2.51 18.01
CA THR A 379 17.25 -1.98 19.15
C THR A 379 18.60 -1.39 18.70
N GLY A 380 19.22 -1.99 17.69
CA GLY A 380 20.42 -1.49 17.02
C GLY A 380 20.17 -0.18 16.28
N LEU A 381 19.04 -0.08 15.59
CA LEU A 381 18.64 1.16 14.90
C LEU A 381 18.40 2.30 15.89
N GLU A 382 17.75 2.04 17.03
CA GLU A 382 17.58 3.05 18.08
C GLU A 382 18.90 3.55 18.67
N THR A 383 19.84 2.62 18.90
CA THR A 383 21.18 2.93 19.42
C THR A 383 21.98 3.79 18.44
N ASN A 384 21.70 3.65 17.14
CA ASN A 384 22.31 4.43 16.06
C ASN A 384 21.35 5.50 15.49
N SER A 385 20.38 5.97 16.28
CA SER A 385 19.40 6.98 15.85
C SER A 385 20.01 8.37 15.59
N ASP A 386 21.28 8.57 15.94
CA ASP A 386 22.08 9.72 15.51
C ASP A 386 22.31 9.75 13.98
N ILE A 387 22.30 8.59 13.33
CA ILE A 387 22.47 8.46 11.88
C ILE A 387 21.31 7.75 11.16
N VAL A 388 20.61 6.82 11.82
CA VAL A 388 19.43 6.15 11.29
C VAL A 388 18.21 7.03 11.54
N GLN A 389 17.64 7.60 10.49
CA GLN A 389 16.57 8.59 10.59
C GLN A 389 15.16 7.96 10.46
N MET A 390 15.02 6.92 9.65
CA MET A 390 13.73 6.28 9.37
C MET A 390 13.93 4.76 9.22
N ALA A 391 12.92 3.99 9.60
CA ALA A 391 12.87 2.54 9.38
C ALA A 391 11.42 2.07 9.20
N CYS A 392 11.15 1.21 8.23
CA CYS A 392 9.83 0.59 8.06
C CYS A 392 9.90 -0.87 7.63
N TYR A 393 9.00 -1.67 8.20
CA TYR A 393 8.83 -3.07 7.85
C TYR A 393 8.20 -3.21 6.46
N ALA A 394 8.63 -4.21 5.71
CA ALA A 394 8.03 -4.52 4.42
C ALA A 394 7.96 -6.04 4.16
N PRO A 395 6.88 -6.53 3.52
CA PRO A 395 5.66 -5.79 3.14
C PRO A 395 4.67 -5.59 4.31
N LEU A 396 3.84 -4.55 4.20
CA LEU A 396 2.90 -4.16 5.26
C LEU A 396 1.62 -5.00 5.26
N PHE A 397 1.09 -5.34 4.09
CA PHE A 397 -0.23 -5.93 3.91
C PHE A 397 -0.20 -7.13 2.96
N THR A 398 -0.89 -8.21 3.32
CA THR A 398 -1.24 -9.29 2.38
C THR A 398 -2.70 -9.71 2.51
N ASN A 399 -3.31 -10.07 1.38
CA ASN A 399 -4.55 -10.83 1.40
C ASN A 399 -4.22 -12.31 1.65
N ASP A 400 -4.92 -12.95 2.59
CA ASP A 400 -4.69 -14.35 2.98
C ASP A 400 -4.94 -15.34 1.84
N ASN A 401 -5.73 -14.96 0.84
CA ASN A 401 -6.04 -15.80 -0.32
C ASN A 401 -5.01 -15.73 -1.46
N ASP A 402 -4.08 -14.77 -1.45
CA ASP A 402 -3.08 -14.58 -2.51
C ASP A 402 -1.77 -14.00 -1.95
N ARG A 403 -1.01 -14.85 -1.25
CA ARG A 403 0.26 -14.48 -0.64
C ARG A 403 1.39 -14.65 -1.64
N ARG A 404 1.81 -13.55 -2.27
CA ARG A 404 2.89 -13.53 -3.29
C ARG A 404 4.28 -13.31 -2.70
N TRP A 405 4.34 -12.67 -1.54
CA TRP A 405 5.53 -12.52 -0.71
C TRP A 405 5.18 -12.98 0.71
N ASN A 406 6.16 -13.45 1.47
CA ASN A 406 6.00 -13.71 2.90
C ASN A 406 7.32 -13.36 3.62
N PRO A 407 7.25 -12.96 4.89
CA PRO A 407 6.05 -12.67 5.69
C PRO A 407 5.51 -11.26 5.43
N ASP A 408 4.39 -10.91 6.08
CA ASP A 408 3.78 -9.58 6.04
C ASP A 408 3.37 -9.15 7.45
N ALA A 409 3.30 -7.85 7.72
CA ALA A 409 2.90 -7.35 9.03
C ALA A 409 1.39 -7.59 9.30
N ILE A 410 0.52 -7.25 8.34
CA ILE A 410 -0.93 -7.30 8.48
C ILE A 410 -1.51 -8.26 7.43
N VAL A 411 -2.20 -9.29 7.90
CA VAL A 411 -2.89 -10.26 7.04
C VAL A 411 -4.39 -9.98 7.10
N PHE A 412 -5.06 -9.94 5.95
CA PHE A 412 -6.49 -9.72 5.89
C PHE A 412 -7.17 -10.58 4.82
N ASN A 413 -8.48 -10.74 4.93
CA ASN A 413 -9.33 -11.25 3.86
C ASN A 413 -10.60 -10.38 3.81
N SER A 414 -11.65 -10.80 3.10
CA SER A 414 -12.88 -10.02 2.96
C SER A 414 -13.50 -9.56 4.29
N TRP A 415 -13.34 -10.32 5.38
CA TRP A 415 -14.05 -10.09 6.66
C TRP A 415 -13.17 -10.12 7.92
N GLN A 416 -11.96 -10.69 7.87
CA GLN A 416 -11.01 -10.72 8.98
C GLN A 416 -9.74 -9.94 8.65
N HIS A 417 -9.01 -9.64 9.71
CA HIS A 417 -7.67 -9.09 9.70
C HIS A 417 -6.97 -9.50 11.00
N TYR A 418 -5.65 -9.62 10.97
CA TYR A 418 -4.83 -9.77 12.16
C TYR A 418 -3.41 -9.27 11.89
N GLY A 419 -2.71 -8.87 12.97
CA GLY A 419 -1.28 -8.57 12.92
C GLY A 419 -0.46 -9.83 13.19
N THR A 420 0.57 -10.07 12.40
CA THR A 420 1.58 -11.10 12.68
C THR A 420 2.42 -10.70 13.90
N PRO A 421 3.23 -11.61 14.48
CA PRO A 421 4.13 -11.23 15.57
C PRO A 421 5.02 -10.02 15.24
N SER A 422 5.42 -9.82 13.97
CA SER A 422 6.18 -8.65 13.52
C SER A 422 5.38 -7.34 13.57
N TYR A 423 4.07 -7.35 13.31
CA TYR A 423 3.21 -6.18 13.55
C TYR A 423 3.16 -5.83 15.04
N TRP A 424 2.91 -6.82 15.90
CA TRP A 424 2.83 -6.60 17.34
C TRP A 424 4.18 -6.18 17.93
N MET A 425 5.28 -6.68 17.40
CA MET A 425 6.63 -6.29 17.77
C MET A 425 6.90 -4.80 17.51
N GLN A 426 6.50 -4.28 16.35
CA GLN A 426 6.64 -2.85 16.04
C GLN A 426 5.93 -1.95 17.06
N THR A 427 4.90 -2.46 17.73
CA THR A 427 4.16 -1.71 18.75
C THR A 427 5.00 -1.31 19.95
N PHE A 428 6.05 -2.08 20.26
CA PHE A 428 6.99 -1.76 21.33
C PHE A 428 7.96 -0.62 20.96
N PHE A 429 8.00 -0.20 19.69
CA PHE A 429 8.87 0.83 19.14
C PHE A 429 8.13 2.12 18.72
N ARG A 430 6.81 2.22 18.95
CA ARG A 430 5.99 3.38 18.54
C ARG A 430 6.47 4.69 19.16
N GLU A 431 6.94 4.64 20.40
CA GLU A 431 7.43 5.80 21.15
C GLU A 431 8.92 6.09 20.92
N SER A 432 9.60 5.37 20.01
CA SER A 432 11.02 5.59 19.72
C SER A 432 11.27 6.92 19.01
N SER A 433 10.33 7.36 18.17
CA SER A 433 10.46 8.62 17.45
C SER A 433 10.27 9.81 18.38
N GLY A 434 11.30 10.68 18.46
CA GLY A 434 11.31 11.83 19.37
C GLY A 434 11.72 11.50 20.81
N ALA A 435 12.06 10.24 21.12
CA ALA A 435 12.59 9.85 22.42
C ALA A 435 14.09 10.12 22.54
N MET A 436 14.56 10.19 23.80
CA MET A 436 15.98 10.22 24.15
C MET A 436 16.49 8.80 24.36
N ILE A 437 17.52 8.40 23.61
CA ILE A 437 18.21 7.11 23.78
C ILE A 437 19.19 7.18 24.96
N HIS A 438 19.27 6.09 25.74
CA HIS A 438 20.20 5.93 26.86
C HIS A 438 21.23 4.84 26.59
N PRO A 439 22.47 4.98 27.10
CA PRO A 439 23.46 3.92 26.99
C PRO A 439 23.01 2.67 27.75
N VAL A 440 23.16 1.50 27.13
CA VAL A 440 22.85 0.20 27.74
C VAL A 440 24.10 -0.66 27.75
N GLN A 441 24.39 -1.27 28.90
CA GLN A 441 25.46 -2.25 29.05
C GLN A 441 24.87 -3.59 29.48
N ILE A 442 25.07 -4.63 28.66
CA ILE A 442 24.66 -6.00 28.97
C ILE A 442 25.88 -6.74 29.53
N THR A 443 25.80 -7.22 30.77
CA THR A 443 26.83 -8.09 31.39
C THR A 443 26.26 -9.49 31.55
N SER A 444 26.55 -10.38 30.59
CA SER A 444 26.06 -11.76 30.57
C SER A 444 27.00 -12.64 29.76
N SER A 445 27.10 -13.93 30.11
CA SER A 445 27.79 -14.94 29.30
C SER A 445 27.09 -15.25 27.97
N TYR A 446 25.88 -14.73 27.77
CA TYR A 446 25.06 -14.88 26.56
C TYR A 446 24.84 -13.54 25.86
N SER A 447 25.72 -12.54 26.06
CA SER A 447 25.58 -11.19 25.49
C SER A 447 25.33 -11.20 23.98
N ASP A 448 25.97 -12.13 23.26
CA ASP A 448 25.86 -12.21 21.80
C ASP A 448 24.45 -12.58 21.34
N SER A 449 23.67 -13.26 22.19
CA SER A 449 22.27 -13.68 21.95
C SER A 449 21.24 -12.78 22.63
N LEU A 450 21.67 -11.62 23.13
CA LEU A 450 20.83 -10.60 23.70
C LEU A 450 20.93 -9.30 22.90
N ALA A 451 19.84 -8.56 22.79
CA ALA A 451 19.83 -7.20 22.27
C ALA A 451 18.98 -6.32 23.19
N ALA A 452 19.37 -5.07 23.39
CA ALA A 452 18.65 -4.18 24.26
C ALA A 452 18.80 -2.72 23.85
N SER A 453 17.76 -1.93 24.11
CA SER A 453 17.77 -0.48 24.03
C SER A 453 16.96 0.10 25.19
N ALA A 454 17.28 1.33 25.58
CA ALA A 454 16.55 2.04 26.63
C ALA A 454 16.26 3.47 26.18
N ILE A 455 15.00 3.86 26.20
CA ILE A 455 14.56 5.20 25.78
C ILE A 455 13.79 5.91 26.89
N THR A 456 13.90 7.23 26.94
CA THR A 456 12.96 8.09 27.65
C THR A 456 12.15 8.90 26.66
N TRP A 457 10.82 8.84 26.79
CA TRP A 457 9.91 9.72 26.06
C TRP A 457 8.97 10.40 27.04
N ASN A 458 8.42 11.53 26.61
CA ASN A 458 7.44 12.28 27.37
C ASN A 458 6.07 12.13 26.70
N ASP A 459 5.03 11.92 27.51
CA ASP A 459 3.67 12.30 27.11
C ASP A 459 3.39 13.74 27.60
N THR A 460 2.13 14.17 27.55
CA THR A 460 1.75 15.54 27.92
C THR A 460 2.01 15.89 29.39
N GLU A 461 2.16 14.90 30.27
CA GLU A 461 2.21 15.09 31.72
C GLU A 461 3.37 14.34 32.41
N ASN A 462 3.88 13.27 31.80
CA ASN A 462 4.81 12.33 32.43
C ASN A 462 5.99 11.99 31.52
N SER A 463 7.12 11.65 32.16
CA SER A 463 8.28 11.04 31.50
C SER A 463 8.31 9.55 31.80
N PHE A 464 8.52 8.73 30.76
CA PHE A 464 8.59 7.27 30.89
C PHE A 464 9.94 6.76 30.46
N LEU A 465 10.49 5.81 31.22
CA LEU A 465 11.63 4.99 30.80
C LEU A 465 11.12 3.65 30.28
N ARG A 466 11.52 3.26 29.07
CA ARG A 466 11.25 1.92 28.52
C ARG A 466 12.56 1.26 28.20
N VAL A 467 12.75 0.08 28.79
CA VAL A 467 13.85 -0.82 28.48
C VAL A 467 13.28 -1.96 27.64
N LYS A 468 13.84 -2.16 26.46
CA LYS A 468 13.50 -3.26 25.55
C LYS A 468 14.62 -4.28 25.63
N LEU A 469 14.29 -5.54 25.91
CA LEU A 469 15.24 -6.63 25.97
C LEU A 469 14.74 -7.76 25.08
N VAL A 470 15.59 -8.18 24.16
CA VAL A 470 15.32 -9.25 23.20
C VAL A 470 16.29 -10.38 23.50
N GLN A 471 15.76 -11.59 23.68
CA GLN A 471 16.55 -12.80 23.84
C GLN A 471 16.25 -13.77 22.71
N GLN A 472 17.28 -14.18 21.99
CA GLN A 472 17.18 -15.29 21.06
C GLN A 472 17.56 -16.57 21.82
N SER A 473 16.64 -17.54 21.94
CA SER A 473 16.94 -18.81 22.60
C SER A 473 17.91 -19.63 21.74
N ILE A 474 19.13 -19.82 22.23
CA ILE A 474 20.21 -20.63 21.63
C ILE A 474 19.87 -22.12 21.79
N GLN A 475 18.95 -22.66 21.00
CA GLN A 475 18.90 -24.10 20.72
C GLN A 475 18.77 -24.34 19.22
N TRP A 476 19.84 -24.00 18.51
CA TRP A 476 20.03 -24.28 17.08
C TRP A 476 20.72 -25.63 16.83
N HIS A 477 20.84 -26.48 17.85
CA HIS A 477 21.34 -27.85 17.73
C HIS A 477 20.31 -28.86 18.22
N GLN A 478 19.75 -29.58 17.25
CA GLN A 478 18.94 -30.81 17.34
C GLN A 478 17.65 -30.73 18.17
N GLY A 479 16.54 -30.85 17.45
CA GLY A 479 15.14 -30.90 17.90
C GLY A 479 14.88 -31.24 19.37
N SER A 480 14.28 -30.30 20.10
CA SER A 480 13.16 -30.56 21.02
C SER A 480 12.64 -29.24 21.59
N LEU A 481 11.33 -29.20 21.80
CA LEU A 481 10.56 -28.08 22.34
C LEU A 481 11.03 -27.67 23.74
N PHE A 482 10.99 -26.37 24.07
CA PHE A 482 10.04 -25.76 25.03
C PHE A 482 10.47 -24.31 25.32
N SER A 483 9.64 -23.34 24.94
CA SER A 483 9.72 -21.96 25.41
C SER A 483 9.26 -21.89 26.87
N ARG A 484 10.11 -21.38 27.76
CA ARG A 484 9.69 -20.85 29.07
C ARG A 484 9.74 -19.33 28.99
N ILE A 485 8.56 -18.72 28.95
CA ILE A 485 8.37 -17.29 29.23
C ILE A 485 8.29 -17.18 30.76
N ALA A 486 9.22 -16.44 31.37
CA ALA A 486 9.06 -15.99 32.76
C ALA A 486 8.18 -14.74 32.76
N THR A 487 7.24 -14.71 33.71
CA THR A 487 6.26 -13.64 33.94
C THR A 487 6.88 -12.42 34.60
#